data_AF-A0A6M2AYR0-F1
#
_entry.id   AF-A0A6M2AYR0-F1
#
_cell.length_a   1.000
_cell.length_b   1.000
_cell.length_c   1.000
_cell.angle_alpha   90.00
_cell.angle_beta   90.00
_cell.angle_gamma   90.00
#
_symmetry.space_group_name_H-M   'P 1'
#
loop_
_entity.id
_entity.type
_entity.pdbx_description
1 polymer ?
#
loop_
_entity_poly.entity_id
_entity_poly.type
_entity_poly.pdbx_seq_one_letter_code
_entity_poly.pdbx_strand_id
1 'polypeptide(L)'
;MQKIIQAIKNLDINQLDTLLEDGKSYMQVSKPQFLERLAKSFEAVREEGYNAFDDVFFGASRSCYKKGEGMTFITNQGFYLDLYIEEKNGAVNDIYVCHDLVNFIELDKEYDLGFCFCHDEKIGFIPNLDYLAIRDEYNQLLAEIELLKPTTNLDGLERLYPTYQKLEKLLDKFGLFIAFEYRLYSKAYNLIMEIEDLFQIKGKEHIAIDAIIDFQKAKTEREKLIWYFKNRKESLCLSHISIPNDLKKDPFITYTSKCLNIDIDVSGYEYVLDYFKHLNELYHEFMEKYKPLPEHIEQAPNGAVQYKLESFLRLQNKYIDIVDKYGDSAF
;
A
#
# COMPACT_ATOMS: atom_id res chain seq x y z
N MET A 1 16.45 31.60 -9.86
CA MET A 1 16.71 30.62 -8.78
C MET A 1 16.10 31.01 -7.43
N GLN A 2 16.56 32.07 -6.75
CA GLN A 2 16.11 32.41 -5.37
C GLN A 2 14.59 32.48 -5.17
N LYS A 3 13.83 33.04 -6.13
CA LYS A 3 12.36 33.09 -6.04
C LYS A 3 11.70 31.71 -6.03
N ILE A 4 12.26 30.75 -6.78
CA ILE A 4 11.75 29.36 -6.83
C ILE A 4 12.03 28.67 -5.50
N ILE A 5 13.25 28.81 -4.97
CA ILE A 5 13.61 28.29 -3.64
C ILE A 5 12.67 28.88 -2.59
N GLN A 6 12.40 30.19 -2.63
CA GLN A 6 11.50 30.83 -1.67
C GLN A 6 10.06 30.35 -1.81
N ALA A 7 9.57 30.16 -3.04
CA ALA A 7 8.23 29.61 -3.27
C ALA A 7 8.10 28.20 -2.68
N ILE A 8 9.09 27.33 -2.90
CA ILE A 8 9.12 25.97 -2.33
C ILE A 8 9.22 26.03 -0.80
N LYS A 9 10.12 26.87 -0.26
CA LYS A 9 10.27 27.07 1.20
C LYS A 9 8.94 27.49 1.84
N ASN A 10 8.16 28.33 1.17
CA ASN A 10 6.87 28.83 1.65
C ASN A 10 5.68 27.93 1.28
N LEU A 11 5.92 26.75 0.70
CA LEU A 11 4.87 25.85 0.20
C LEU A 11 3.94 26.50 -0.85
N ASP A 12 4.40 27.55 -1.53
CA ASP A 12 3.57 28.39 -2.41
C ASP A 12 3.55 27.83 -3.84
N ILE A 13 2.63 26.90 -4.07
CA ILE A 13 2.47 26.26 -5.38
C ILE A 13 2.02 27.24 -6.47
N ASN A 14 1.23 28.26 -6.11
CA ASN A 14 0.72 29.25 -7.06
C ASN A 14 1.84 30.17 -7.54
N GLN A 15 2.71 30.61 -6.61
CA GLN A 15 3.91 31.35 -6.99
C GLN A 15 4.83 30.49 -7.85
N LEU A 16 5.02 29.21 -7.52
CA LEU A 16 5.83 28.31 -8.32
C LEU A 16 5.26 28.14 -9.74
N ASP A 17 3.95 28.01 -9.89
CA ASP A 17 3.27 27.98 -11.19
C ASP A 17 3.59 29.22 -12.02
N THR A 18 3.60 30.42 -11.45
CA THR A 18 3.97 31.64 -12.20
C THR A 18 5.46 31.71 -12.56
N LEU A 19 6.34 31.07 -11.79
CA LEU A 19 7.79 31.13 -11.97
C LEU A 19 8.33 30.09 -12.96
N LEU A 20 7.63 28.96 -13.09
CA LEU A 20 8.02 27.87 -13.97
C LEU A 20 7.49 28.08 -15.38
N GLU A 21 8.36 27.85 -16.38
CA GLU A 21 8.03 28.01 -17.79
C GLU A 21 6.93 27.03 -18.23
N ASP A 22 5.93 27.56 -18.94
CA ASP A 22 4.87 26.76 -19.57
C ASP A 22 5.42 25.91 -20.73
N GLY A 23 4.80 24.76 -20.96
CA GLY A 23 5.22 23.80 -21.99
C GLY A 23 6.51 23.03 -21.66
N LYS A 24 7.21 23.39 -20.57
CA LYS A 24 8.35 22.66 -20.06
C LYS A 24 7.92 21.45 -19.25
N SER A 25 8.76 20.41 -19.27
CA SER A 25 8.60 19.24 -18.42
C SER A 25 9.46 19.35 -17.18
N TYR A 26 8.94 18.87 -16.06
CA TYR A 26 9.69 18.72 -14.81
C TYR A 26 9.60 17.25 -14.37
N MET A 27 10.71 16.60 -14.04
CA MET A 27 10.80 15.14 -13.86
C MET A 27 10.23 14.33 -15.05
N GLN A 28 10.35 14.88 -16.27
CA GLN A 28 9.81 14.29 -17.51
C GLN A 28 8.27 14.21 -17.58
N VAL A 29 7.53 14.84 -16.68
CA VAL A 29 6.07 15.00 -16.76
C VAL A 29 5.70 16.46 -17.08
N SER A 30 4.45 16.72 -17.42
CA SER A 30 4.00 18.09 -17.68
C SER A 30 4.08 18.96 -16.41
N LYS A 31 4.30 20.26 -16.57
CA LYS A 31 4.29 21.23 -15.45
C LYS A 31 3.05 21.10 -14.54
N PRO A 32 1.80 21.02 -15.05
CA PRO A 32 0.64 20.84 -14.18
C PRO A 32 0.70 19.55 -13.35
N GLN A 33 1.12 18.42 -13.93
CA GLN A 33 1.24 17.15 -13.20
C GLN A 33 2.36 17.19 -12.15
N PHE A 34 3.48 17.84 -12.46
CA PHE A 34 4.56 18.06 -11.50
C PHE A 34 4.08 18.87 -10.29
N LEU A 35 3.43 20.01 -10.56
CA LEU A 35 2.92 20.90 -9.52
C LEU A 35 1.82 20.23 -8.69
N GLU A 36 0.94 19.44 -9.30
CA GLU A 36 -0.08 18.68 -8.57
C GLU A 36 0.55 17.69 -7.57
N ARG A 37 1.62 16.99 -7.96
CA ARG A 37 2.29 16.03 -7.07
C ARG A 37 3.08 16.72 -5.96
N LEU A 38 3.75 17.82 -6.28
CA LEU A 38 4.44 18.64 -5.30
C LEU A 38 3.46 19.27 -4.30
N ALA A 39 2.29 19.73 -4.77
CA ALA A 39 1.25 20.28 -3.91
C ALA A 39 0.77 19.29 -2.85
N LYS A 40 0.59 18.00 -3.21
CA LYS A 40 0.24 16.94 -2.23
C LYS A 40 1.30 16.77 -1.14
N SER A 41 2.58 16.95 -1.51
CA SER A 41 3.68 16.91 -0.55
C SER A 41 3.64 18.12 0.40
N PHE A 42 3.28 19.30 -0.12
CA PHE A 42 3.05 20.50 0.69
C PHE A 42 1.81 20.40 1.58
N GLU A 43 0.74 19.75 1.11
CA GLU A 43 -0.47 19.49 1.88
C GLU A 43 -0.19 18.59 3.09
N ALA A 44 0.59 17.52 2.91
CA ALA A 44 1.00 16.66 4.03
C ALA A 44 1.71 17.45 5.14
N VAL A 45 2.58 18.39 4.78
CA VAL A 45 3.25 19.28 5.74
C VAL A 45 2.27 20.23 6.44
N ARG A 46 1.26 20.73 5.73
CA ARG A 46 0.22 21.61 6.29
C ARG A 46 -0.74 20.89 7.22
N GLU A 47 -1.08 19.64 6.92
CA GLU A 47 -1.93 18.79 7.78
C GLU A 47 -1.29 18.60 9.16
N GLU A 48 0.03 18.60 9.23
CA GLU A 48 0.82 18.57 10.48
C GLU A 48 1.02 19.95 11.13
N GLY A 49 0.42 21.01 10.56
CA GLY A 49 0.40 22.37 11.13
C GLY A 49 1.50 23.32 10.66
N TYR A 50 2.30 22.94 9.66
CA TYR A 50 3.40 23.78 9.14
C TYR A 50 2.99 24.53 7.88
N ASN A 51 3.31 25.82 7.83
CA ASN A 51 3.00 26.67 6.67
C ASN A 51 4.22 26.94 5.77
N ALA A 52 5.41 26.53 6.21
CA ALA A 52 6.67 26.69 5.51
C ALA A 52 7.68 25.64 6.00
N PHE A 53 8.69 25.37 5.19
CA PHE A 53 9.93 24.77 5.67
C PHE A 53 10.72 25.82 6.48
N ASP A 54 11.29 25.39 7.60
CA ASP A 54 12.06 26.27 8.48
C ASP A 54 13.36 26.70 7.82
N ASP A 55 14.06 25.77 7.15
CA ASP A 55 15.36 26.01 6.55
C ASP A 55 15.60 25.24 5.24
N VAL A 56 16.67 25.67 4.55
CA VAL A 56 17.15 25.06 3.30
C VAL A 56 18.64 24.84 3.40
N PHE A 57 19.08 23.59 3.20
CA PHE A 57 20.48 23.20 3.31
C PHE A 57 21.00 22.59 2.01
N PHE A 58 22.24 22.89 1.67
CA PHE A 58 22.89 22.30 0.50
C PHE A 58 23.40 20.90 0.78
N GLY A 59 23.44 20.09 -0.27
CA GLY A 59 24.03 18.77 -0.28
C GLY A 59 24.55 18.41 -1.65
N ALA A 60 25.14 17.23 -1.75
CA ALA A 60 25.56 16.64 -3.00
C ALA A 60 24.94 15.25 -3.14
N SER A 61 24.47 14.92 -4.34
CA SER A 61 23.97 13.58 -4.59
C SER A 61 25.13 12.59 -4.80
N ARG A 62 25.02 11.40 -4.21
CA ARG A 62 26.02 10.34 -4.38
C ARG A 62 25.84 9.51 -5.65
N SER A 63 24.63 9.44 -6.19
CA SER A 63 24.20 8.41 -7.15
C SER A 63 23.23 8.91 -8.22
N CYS A 64 22.65 10.12 -8.09
CA CYS A 64 21.67 10.54 -9.10
C CYS A 64 22.36 10.75 -10.46
N TYR A 65 21.60 10.49 -11.52
CA TYR A 65 22.05 10.47 -12.93
C TYR A 65 22.75 11.78 -13.37
N LYS A 66 22.65 12.85 -12.57
CA LYS A 66 23.32 14.13 -12.73
C LYS A 66 24.14 14.44 -11.46
N LYS A 67 25.46 14.35 -11.54
CA LYS A 67 26.34 14.85 -10.47
C LYS A 67 26.07 16.34 -10.27
N GLY A 68 25.67 16.76 -9.06
CA GLY A 68 25.36 18.15 -8.79
C GLY A 68 25.03 18.43 -7.32
N GLU A 69 24.99 19.73 -7.01
CA GLU A 69 24.55 20.25 -5.71
C GLU A 69 23.01 20.26 -5.66
N GLY A 70 22.45 19.62 -4.63
CA GLY A 70 21.02 19.64 -4.34
C GLY A 70 20.72 20.44 -3.08
N MET A 71 19.43 20.56 -2.77
CA MET A 71 18.92 21.29 -1.62
C MET A 71 17.93 20.43 -0.86
N THR A 72 18.06 20.42 0.46
CA THR A 72 17.09 19.87 1.41
C THR A 72 16.27 21.01 1.96
N PHE A 73 14.96 20.97 1.76
CA PHE A 73 13.98 21.81 2.44
C PHE A 73 13.50 21.03 3.66
N ILE A 74 13.56 21.61 4.87
CA ILE A 74 13.29 20.84 6.11
C ILE A 74 12.57 21.68 7.16
N THR A 75 11.68 21.02 7.93
CA THR A 75 11.09 21.59 9.15
C THR A 75 11.86 21.16 10.40
N ASN A 76 11.68 21.85 11.51
CA ASN A 76 12.30 21.50 12.80
C ASN A 76 11.84 20.13 13.35
N GLN A 77 10.79 19.54 12.77
CA GLN A 77 10.26 18.20 13.10
C GLN A 77 10.71 17.14 12.10
N GLY A 78 11.68 17.47 11.23
CA GLY A 78 12.30 16.50 10.35
C GLY A 78 11.47 16.13 9.11
N PHE A 79 10.39 16.84 8.80
CA PHE A 79 9.74 16.74 7.49
C PHE A 79 10.63 17.37 6.44
N TYR A 80 11.04 16.59 5.43
CA TYR A 80 12.03 17.06 4.47
C TYR A 80 11.68 16.72 3.02
N LEU A 81 12.13 17.58 2.11
CA LEU A 81 12.07 17.38 0.68
C LEU A 81 13.43 17.68 0.06
N ASP A 82 14.04 16.65 -0.52
CA ASP A 82 15.33 16.77 -1.20
C ASP A 82 15.13 17.00 -2.70
N LEU A 83 15.61 18.13 -3.21
CA LEU A 83 15.47 18.52 -4.61
C LEU A 83 16.82 18.83 -5.27
N TYR A 84 16.94 18.46 -6.53
CA TYR A 84 17.93 18.99 -7.45
C TYR A 84 17.25 19.95 -8.42
N ILE A 85 17.67 21.22 -8.42
CA ILE A 85 17.16 22.24 -9.35
C ILE A 85 18.23 22.48 -10.41
N GLU A 86 17.98 22.02 -11.62
CA GLU A 86 18.90 22.19 -12.73
C GLU A 86 18.73 23.57 -13.36
N GLU A 87 19.79 24.37 -13.41
CA GLU A 87 19.82 25.65 -14.09
C GLU A 87 20.64 25.56 -15.39
N LYS A 88 20.11 26.11 -16.48
CA LYS A 88 20.84 26.26 -17.73
C LYS A 88 20.54 27.63 -18.33
N ASN A 89 21.59 28.38 -18.65
CA ASN A 89 21.49 29.72 -19.25
C ASN A 89 20.61 30.71 -18.46
N GLY A 90 20.66 30.68 -17.12
CA GLY A 90 19.88 31.59 -16.28
C GLY A 90 18.42 31.19 -16.07
N ALA A 91 17.98 30.08 -16.65
CA ALA A 91 16.62 29.54 -16.52
C ALA A 91 16.64 28.16 -15.86
N VAL A 92 15.59 27.85 -15.08
CA VAL A 92 15.44 26.51 -14.50
C VAL A 92 15.07 25.54 -15.61
N ASN A 93 15.96 24.58 -15.87
CA ASN A 93 15.77 23.54 -16.87
C ASN A 93 14.87 22.41 -16.37
N ASP A 94 15.03 22.00 -15.12
CA ASP A 94 14.24 20.93 -14.51
C ASP A 94 14.36 20.98 -12.98
N ILE A 95 13.45 20.31 -12.28
CA ILE A 95 13.44 20.14 -10.83
C ILE A 95 13.16 18.66 -10.56
N TYR A 96 14.03 17.98 -9.82
CA TYR A 96 13.88 16.56 -9.52
C TYR A 96 13.95 16.29 -8.02
N VAL A 97 13.14 15.35 -7.55
CA VAL A 97 13.33 14.74 -6.23
C VAL A 97 14.63 13.92 -6.21
N CYS A 98 15.43 14.07 -5.15
CA CYS A 98 16.71 13.39 -4.99
C CYS A 98 16.73 12.56 -3.70
N HIS A 99 16.35 11.28 -3.79
CA HIS A 99 16.31 10.37 -2.63
C HIS A 99 17.69 10.04 -2.04
N ASP A 100 18.76 10.28 -2.79
CA ASP A 100 20.15 10.00 -2.38
C ASP A 100 20.97 11.28 -2.12
N LEU A 101 20.30 12.37 -1.72
CA LEU A 101 20.96 13.63 -1.39
C LEU A 101 21.65 13.53 -0.02
N VAL A 102 22.93 13.83 0.03
CA VAL A 102 23.70 13.89 1.28
C VAL A 102 24.07 15.33 1.58
N ASN A 103 23.60 15.84 2.71
CA ASN A 103 23.89 17.20 3.16
C ASN A 103 25.32 17.35 3.66
N PHE A 104 25.85 18.58 3.59
CA PHE A 104 27.17 18.91 4.13
C PHE A 104 27.18 19.07 5.66
N ILE A 105 25.98 19.09 6.26
CA ILE A 105 25.77 19.06 7.70
C ILE A 105 24.87 17.88 8.03
N GLU A 106 24.96 17.42 9.27
CA GLU A 106 24.03 16.41 9.79
C GLU A 106 22.67 17.05 10.02
N LEU A 107 21.62 16.41 9.51
CA LEU A 107 20.24 16.85 9.62
C LEU A 107 19.40 15.70 10.17
N ASP A 108 18.45 16.03 11.04
CA ASP A 108 17.46 15.08 11.53
C ASP A 108 16.31 14.95 10.52
N LYS A 109 16.45 13.99 9.60
CA LYS A 109 15.49 13.71 8.52
C LYS A 109 14.61 12.55 8.92
N GLU A 110 13.39 12.83 9.34
CA GLU A 110 12.47 11.82 9.86
C GLU A 110 11.36 11.46 8.86
N TYR A 111 10.79 12.45 8.17
CA TYR A 111 9.62 12.26 7.31
C TYR A 111 9.92 12.71 5.87
N ASP A 112 10.18 11.76 4.97
CA ASP A 112 10.45 12.03 3.54
C ASP A 112 9.17 12.45 2.80
N LEU A 113 9.20 13.62 2.18
CA LEU A 113 8.15 14.17 1.33
C LEU A 113 8.40 13.96 -0.16
N GLY A 114 9.45 13.20 -0.50
CA GLY A 114 9.80 12.86 -1.86
C GLY A 114 8.67 12.14 -2.59
N PHE A 115 8.62 12.34 -3.91
CA PHE A 115 7.63 11.71 -4.78
C PHE A 115 8.25 11.26 -6.10
N CYS A 116 7.60 10.29 -6.74
CA CYS A 116 7.99 9.76 -8.04
C CYS A 116 6.82 9.77 -9.04
N PHE A 117 7.17 9.66 -10.32
CA PHE A 117 6.22 9.46 -11.40
C PHE A 117 6.48 8.12 -12.07
N CYS A 118 5.40 7.40 -12.38
CA CYS A 118 5.48 6.16 -13.13
C CYS A 118 5.96 6.41 -14.57
N HIS A 119 6.53 5.40 -15.21
CA HIS A 119 7.03 5.50 -16.58
C HIS A 119 5.97 5.94 -17.58
N ASP A 120 4.74 5.46 -17.42
CA ASP A 120 3.57 5.77 -18.24
C ASP A 120 2.95 7.16 -17.97
N GLU A 121 3.43 7.90 -16.97
CA GLU A 121 3.05 9.29 -16.72
C GLU A 121 3.94 10.30 -17.46
N LYS A 122 5.09 9.85 -17.96
CA LYS A 122 6.12 10.71 -18.59
C LYS A 122 5.72 11.10 -20.01
N ILE A 123 6.03 12.33 -20.42
CA ILE A 123 5.70 12.87 -21.75
C ILE A 123 6.30 12.03 -22.88
N GLY A 124 7.49 11.46 -22.66
CA GLY A 124 8.19 10.63 -23.64
C GLY A 124 7.78 9.16 -23.64
N PHE A 125 6.75 8.78 -22.88
CA PHE A 125 6.32 7.40 -22.81
C PHE A 125 5.73 6.92 -24.15
N ILE A 126 6.25 5.80 -24.65
CA ILE A 126 5.74 5.12 -25.83
C ILE A 126 5.29 3.72 -25.39
N PRO A 127 3.98 3.40 -25.43
CA PRO A 127 3.49 2.11 -25.01
C PRO A 127 3.99 1.01 -25.95
N ASN A 128 4.56 -0.06 -25.37
CA ASN A 128 4.91 -1.26 -26.11
C ASN A 128 3.70 -2.20 -26.25
N LEU A 129 3.87 -3.31 -26.97
CA LEU A 129 2.79 -4.28 -27.20
C LEU A 129 2.24 -4.88 -25.89
N ASP A 130 3.11 -5.16 -24.92
CA ASP A 130 2.67 -5.72 -23.63
C ASP A 130 1.85 -4.71 -22.82
N TYR A 131 2.24 -3.44 -22.81
CA TYR A 131 1.47 -2.36 -22.18
C TYR A 131 0.09 -2.23 -22.81
N LEU A 132 0.00 -2.29 -24.14
CA LEU A 132 -1.28 -2.25 -24.85
C LEU A 132 -2.14 -3.47 -24.50
N ALA A 133 -1.56 -4.67 -24.45
CA ALA A 133 -2.27 -5.89 -24.08
C ALA A 133 -2.81 -5.82 -22.64
N ILE A 134 -1.98 -5.39 -21.68
CA ILE A 134 -2.40 -5.21 -20.28
C ILE A 134 -3.52 -4.17 -20.19
N ARG A 135 -3.41 -3.05 -20.91
CA ARG A 135 -4.45 -2.01 -20.94
C ARG A 135 -5.78 -2.57 -21.43
N ASP A 136 -5.74 -3.33 -22.53
CA ASP A 136 -6.94 -3.82 -23.18
C ASP A 136 -7.64 -4.88 -22.29
N GLU A 137 -6.90 -5.82 -21.71
CA GLU A 137 -7.44 -6.81 -20.77
C GLU A 137 -7.91 -6.18 -19.43
N TYR A 138 -7.20 -5.17 -18.91
CA TYR A 138 -7.62 -4.41 -17.73
C TYR A 138 -8.95 -3.67 -17.97
N ASN A 139 -9.08 -2.97 -19.10
CA ASN A 139 -10.32 -2.28 -19.45
C ASN A 139 -11.46 -3.27 -19.72
N GLN A 140 -11.18 -4.42 -20.32
CA GLN A 140 -12.16 -5.47 -20.51
C GLN A 140 -12.66 -6.00 -19.15
N LEU A 141 -11.76 -6.26 -18.21
CA LEU A 141 -12.12 -6.73 -16.88
C LEU A 141 -13.01 -5.72 -16.13
N LEU A 142 -12.66 -4.43 -16.20
CA LEU A 142 -13.50 -3.36 -15.65
C LEU A 142 -14.91 -3.35 -16.28
N ALA A 143 -15.00 -3.46 -17.60
CA ALA A 143 -16.29 -3.52 -18.28
C ALA A 143 -17.11 -4.76 -17.90
N GLU A 144 -16.46 -5.90 -17.68
CA GLU A 144 -17.12 -7.11 -17.20
C GLU A 144 -17.64 -6.96 -15.76
N ILE A 145 -16.91 -6.24 -14.90
CA ILE A 145 -17.32 -5.91 -13.53
C ILE A 145 -18.52 -4.95 -13.52
N GLU A 146 -18.53 -3.92 -14.37
CA GLU A 146 -19.66 -2.99 -14.49
C GLU A 146 -20.97 -3.67 -14.91
N LEU A 147 -20.86 -4.82 -15.59
CA LEU A 147 -21.98 -5.65 -16.01
C LEU A 147 -22.43 -6.67 -14.93
N LEU A 148 -21.82 -6.67 -13.75
CA LEU A 148 -22.33 -7.41 -12.60
C LEU A 148 -23.60 -6.72 -12.08
N LYS A 149 -24.57 -7.52 -11.67
CA LYS A 149 -25.79 -7.01 -11.07
C LYS A 149 -25.61 -6.96 -9.55
N PRO A 150 -26.35 -6.11 -8.82
CA PRO A 150 -26.36 -6.12 -7.36
C PRO A 150 -26.73 -7.48 -6.73
N THR A 151 -27.39 -8.36 -7.50
CA THR A 151 -27.76 -9.72 -7.09
C THR A 151 -26.75 -10.78 -7.56
N THR A 152 -25.56 -10.39 -8.01
CA THR A 152 -24.53 -11.35 -8.41
C THR A 152 -24.07 -12.11 -7.17
N ASN A 153 -24.15 -13.44 -7.23
CA ASN A 153 -23.58 -14.29 -6.20
C ASN A 153 -22.11 -14.62 -6.50
N LEU A 154 -21.40 -15.24 -5.55
CA LEU A 154 -20.00 -15.65 -5.72
C LEU A 154 -19.78 -16.53 -6.95
N ASP A 155 -20.69 -17.45 -7.27
CA ASP A 155 -20.60 -18.28 -8.48
C ASP A 155 -20.69 -17.43 -9.76
N GLY A 156 -21.50 -16.37 -9.73
CA GLY A 156 -21.63 -15.40 -10.80
C GLY A 156 -20.35 -14.64 -11.10
N LEU A 157 -19.35 -14.64 -10.21
CA LEU A 157 -18.02 -14.05 -10.45
C LEU A 157 -17.14 -14.92 -11.35
N GLU A 158 -17.44 -16.20 -11.54
CA GLU A 158 -16.67 -17.10 -12.42
C GLU A 158 -16.58 -16.58 -13.86
N ARG A 159 -17.56 -15.77 -14.28
CA ARG A 159 -17.54 -15.10 -15.59
C ARG A 159 -16.32 -14.19 -15.79
N LEU A 160 -15.75 -13.64 -14.71
CA LEU A 160 -14.58 -12.76 -14.75
C LEU A 160 -13.28 -13.57 -14.93
N TYR A 161 -13.31 -14.86 -14.56
CA TYR A 161 -12.13 -15.72 -14.48
C TYR A 161 -11.30 -15.77 -15.77
N PRO A 162 -11.89 -15.86 -16.98
CA PRO A 162 -11.10 -15.89 -18.21
C PRO A 162 -10.27 -14.62 -18.44
N THR A 163 -10.85 -13.44 -18.18
CA THR A 163 -10.17 -12.14 -18.38
C THR A 163 -9.19 -11.87 -17.24
N TYR A 164 -9.59 -12.18 -16.01
CA TYR A 164 -8.73 -12.20 -14.83
C TYR A 164 -7.44 -13.01 -15.07
N GLN A 165 -7.54 -14.27 -15.48
CA GLN A 165 -6.39 -15.15 -15.70
C GLN A 165 -5.46 -14.67 -16.82
N LYS A 166 -6.00 -14.02 -17.85
CA LYS A 166 -5.18 -13.45 -18.93
C LYS A 166 -4.37 -12.27 -18.41
N LEU A 167 -5.03 -11.36 -17.69
CA LEU A 167 -4.40 -10.18 -17.12
C LEU A 167 -3.32 -10.57 -16.10
N GLU A 168 -3.62 -11.54 -15.23
CA GLU A 168 -2.68 -12.11 -14.26
C GLU A 168 -1.42 -12.64 -14.96
N LYS A 169 -1.60 -13.51 -15.97
CA LYS A 169 -0.48 -14.06 -16.76
C LYS A 169 0.32 -13.01 -17.51
N LEU A 170 -0.30 -11.89 -17.91
CA LEU A 170 0.42 -10.79 -18.54
C LEU A 170 1.29 -10.05 -17.52
N LEU A 171 0.77 -9.79 -16.32
CA LEU A 171 1.49 -9.12 -15.25
C LEU A 171 2.62 -9.97 -14.66
N ASP A 172 2.42 -11.28 -14.52
CA ASP A 172 3.42 -12.22 -13.99
C ASP A 172 4.75 -12.19 -14.76
N LYS A 173 4.73 -11.79 -16.04
CA LYS A 173 5.94 -11.66 -16.87
C LYS A 173 6.90 -10.59 -16.36
N PHE A 174 6.39 -9.57 -15.68
CA PHE A 174 7.14 -8.38 -15.27
C PHE A 174 7.61 -8.47 -13.80
N GLY A 175 7.02 -9.37 -13.00
CA GLY A 175 7.28 -9.45 -11.58
C GLY A 175 6.71 -8.27 -10.79
N LEU A 176 6.59 -8.44 -9.48
CA LEU A 176 5.90 -7.50 -8.57
C LEU A 176 6.47 -6.08 -8.62
N PHE A 177 7.80 -5.93 -8.68
CA PHE A 177 8.44 -4.62 -8.59
C PHE A 177 8.25 -3.76 -9.84
N ILE A 178 8.29 -4.36 -11.03
CA ILE A 178 8.05 -3.64 -12.29
C ILE A 178 6.60 -3.17 -12.37
N ALA A 179 5.65 -3.89 -11.76
CA ALA A 179 4.26 -3.46 -11.71
C ALA A 179 4.08 -2.10 -11.01
N PHE A 180 4.97 -1.73 -10.08
CA PHE A 180 4.93 -0.44 -9.39
C PHE A 180 5.60 0.70 -10.18
N GLU A 181 6.35 0.39 -11.23
CA GLU A 181 6.99 1.41 -12.08
C GLU A 181 6.02 2.00 -13.13
N TYR A 182 4.87 1.34 -13.35
CA TYR A 182 3.82 1.75 -14.28
C TYR A 182 2.48 1.92 -13.53
N ARG A 183 1.83 3.06 -13.71
CA ARG A 183 0.56 3.36 -13.06
C ARG A 183 -0.54 2.41 -13.52
N LEU A 184 -0.58 2.07 -14.81
CA LEU A 184 -1.51 1.07 -15.33
C LEU A 184 -1.29 -0.30 -14.68
N TYR A 185 -0.03 -0.74 -14.57
CA TYR A 185 0.27 -2.09 -14.06
C TYR A 185 -0.07 -2.18 -12.58
N SER A 186 0.26 -1.15 -11.80
CA SER A 186 -0.12 -1.06 -10.39
C SER A 186 -1.64 -1.14 -10.20
N LYS A 187 -2.41 -0.42 -11.02
CA LYS A 187 -3.88 -0.51 -11.00
C LYS A 187 -4.40 -1.90 -11.38
N ALA A 188 -3.84 -2.51 -12.42
CA ALA A 188 -4.23 -3.84 -12.88
C ALA A 188 -3.91 -4.91 -11.84
N TYR A 189 -2.72 -4.82 -11.22
CA TYR A 189 -2.29 -5.71 -10.15
C TYR A 189 -3.22 -5.59 -8.92
N ASN A 190 -3.51 -4.37 -8.47
CA ASN A 190 -4.43 -4.15 -7.37
C ASN A 190 -5.82 -4.73 -7.68
N LEU A 191 -6.36 -4.49 -8.88
CA LEU A 191 -7.65 -5.05 -9.28
C LEU A 191 -7.66 -6.59 -9.25
N ILE A 192 -6.59 -7.23 -9.72
CA ILE A 192 -6.43 -8.69 -9.65
C ILE A 192 -6.44 -9.16 -8.21
N MET A 193 -5.65 -8.54 -7.33
CA MET A 193 -5.60 -8.92 -5.92
C MET A 193 -6.98 -8.80 -5.25
N GLU A 194 -7.72 -7.74 -5.54
CA GLU A 194 -9.07 -7.53 -4.99
C GLU A 194 -10.10 -8.56 -5.51
N ILE A 195 -9.99 -9.00 -6.77
CA ILE A 195 -10.84 -10.07 -7.30
C ILE A 195 -10.44 -11.44 -6.74
N GLU A 196 -9.14 -11.69 -6.58
CA GLU A 196 -8.62 -12.92 -5.98
C GLU A 196 -9.13 -13.08 -4.55
N ASP A 197 -9.17 -12.00 -3.75
CA ASP A 197 -9.76 -12.04 -2.40
C ASP A 197 -11.20 -12.58 -2.41
N LEU A 198 -12.00 -12.21 -3.41
CA LEU A 198 -13.37 -12.72 -3.59
C LEU A 198 -13.39 -14.18 -4.02
N PHE A 199 -12.51 -14.59 -4.94
CA PHE A 199 -12.38 -15.99 -5.34
C PHE A 199 -11.90 -16.90 -4.20
N GLN A 200 -11.06 -16.38 -3.29
CA GLN A 200 -10.61 -17.12 -2.12
C GLN A 200 -11.77 -17.47 -1.18
N ILE A 201 -12.80 -16.61 -1.03
CA ILE A 201 -14.00 -16.95 -0.25
C ILE A 201 -14.62 -18.24 -0.78
N LYS A 202 -14.80 -18.35 -2.10
CA LYS A 202 -15.30 -19.59 -2.71
C LYS A 202 -14.31 -20.75 -2.53
N GLY A 203 -13.02 -20.51 -2.77
CA GLY A 203 -11.98 -21.54 -2.69
C GLY A 203 -11.80 -22.19 -1.31
N LYS A 204 -12.23 -21.55 -0.23
CA LYS A 204 -12.09 -22.06 1.16
C LYS A 204 -13.30 -22.83 1.69
N GLU A 205 -14.35 -23.06 0.90
CA GLU A 205 -15.54 -23.80 1.31
C GLU A 205 -15.21 -25.12 2.05
N HIS A 206 -14.37 -25.96 1.45
CA HIS A 206 -14.03 -27.27 2.01
C HIS A 206 -13.27 -27.20 3.36
N ILE A 207 -12.46 -26.17 3.58
CA ILE A 207 -11.66 -26.00 4.81
C ILE A 207 -12.52 -25.38 5.91
N ALA A 208 -13.39 -24.44 5.56
CA ALA A 208 -14.15 -23.65 6.53
C ALA A 208 -15.09 -24.52 7.38
N ILE A 209 -15.71 -25.56 6.80
CA ILE A 209 -16.61 -26.47 7.53
C ILE A 209 -15.86 -27.16 8.68
N ASP A 210 -14.76 -27.84 8.36
CA ASP A 210 -13.95 -28.57 9.33
C ASP A 210 -13.35 -27.62 10.37
N ALA A 211 -12.87 -26.45 9.92
CA ALA A 211 -12.32 -25.44 10.80
C ALA A 211 -13.35 -24.92 11.80
N ILE A 212 -14.59 -24.63 11.39
CA ILE A 212 -15.66 -24.19 12.30
C ILE A 212 -16.02 -25.28 13.31
N ILE A 213 -16.15 -26.53 12.86
CA ILE A 213 -16.47 -27.64 13.75
C ILE A 213 -15.38 -27.78 14.82
N ASP A 214 -14.11 -27.67 14.45
CA ASP A 214 -13.00 -27.72 15.39
C ASP A 214 -12.93 -26.50 16.30
N PHE A 215 -13.25 -25.31 15.78
CA PHE A 215 -13.36 -24.09 16.57
C PHE A 215 -14.43 -24.24 17.66
N GLN A 216 -15.60 -24.80 17.34
CA GLN A 216 -16.68 -25.02 18.30
C GLN A 216 -16.27 -26.00 19.42
N LYS A 217 -15.34 -26.92 19.16
CA LYS A 217 -14.80 -27.83 20.18
C LYS A 217 -13.74 -27.17 21.05
N ALA A 218 -13.05 -26.13 20.58
CA ALA A 218 -12.05 -25.39 21.34
C ALA A 218 -12.70 -24.57 22.46
N LYS A 219 -12.58 -25.02 23.71
CA LYS A 219 -13.20 -24.35 24.88
C LYS A 219 -12.20 -23.53 25.67
N THR A 220 -10.95 -23.94 25.67
CA THR A 220 -9.86 -23.26 26.36
C THR A 220 -9.12 -22.32 25.43
N GLU A 221 -8.50 -21.30 26.01
CA GLU A 221 -7.61 -20.40 25.27
C GLU A 221 -6.50 -21.15 24.53
N ARG A 222 -5.92 -22.17 25.17
CA ARG A 222 -4.87 -22.99 24.57
C ARG A 222 -5.36 -23.69 23.31
N GLU A 223 -6.57 -24.26 23.34
CA GLU A 223 -7.17 -24.90 22.17
C GLU A 223 -7.49 -23.89 21.07
N LYS A 224 -8.01 -22.72 21.42
CA LYS A 224 -8.26 -21.62 20.47
C LYS A 224 -6.97 -21.13 19.81
N LEU A 225 -5.88 -21.03 20.58
CA LEU A 225 -4.57 -20.64 20.06
C LEU A 225 -4.01 -21.68 19.08
N ILE A 226 -4.12 -22.98 19.42
CA ILE A 226 -3.74 -24.07 18.49
C ILE A 226 -4.59 -23.98 17.22
N TRP A 227 -5.89 -23.76 17.35
CA TRP A 227 -6.78 -23.61 16.22
C TRP A 227 -6.37 -22.43 15.34
N TYR A 228 -6.08 -21.27 15.92
CA TYR A 228 -5.61 -20.10 15.19
C TYR A 228 -4.34 -20.42 14.38
N PHE A 229 -3.30 -20.97 15.02
CA PHE A 229 -2.04 -21.27 14.32
C PHE A 229 -2.18 -22.28 13.18
N LYS A 230 -3.09 -23.25 13.31
CA LYS A 230 -3.37 -24.21 12.23
C LYS A 230 -4.07 -23.57 11.02
N ASN A 231 -4.87 -22.55 11.25
CA ASN A 231 -5.77 -21.97 10.24
C ASN A 231 -5.27 -20.63 9.68
N ARG A 232 -4.34 -19.95 10.34
CA ARG A 232 -3.87 -18.61 9.96
C ARG A 232 -3.31 -18.48 8.54
N LYS A 233 -2.75 -19.56 7.98
CA LYS A 233 -2.21 -19.54 6.61
C LYS A 233 -3.31 -19.41 5.56
N GLU A 234 -4.53 -19.75 5.95
CA GLU A 234 -5.72 -19.61 5.13
C GLU A 234 -6.44 -18.28 5.38
N SER A 235 -5.87 -17.34 6.15
CA SER A 235 -6.53 -16.07 6.46
C SER A 235 -6.76 -15.23 5.22
N LEU A 236 -7.92 -14.59 5.16
CA LEU A 236 -8.25 -13.57 4.16
C LEU A 236 -8.19 -12.18 4.80
N CYS A 237 -7.70 -11.18 4.06
CA CYS A 237 -7.78 -9.80 4.49
C CYS A 237 -9.22 -9.30 4.36
N LEU A 238 -9.87 -8.95 5.48
CA LEU A 238 -11.25 -8.49 5.48
C LEU A 238 -11.37 -6.95 5.44
N SER A 239 -10.28 -6.21 5.26
CA SER A 239 -10.26 -4.73 5.39
C SER A 239 -11.15 -4.01 4.38
N HIS A 240 -11.40 -4.63 3.23
CA HIS A 240 -12.24 -4.08 2.16
C HIS A 240 -13.66 -4.65 2.17
N ILE A 241 -13.97 -5.59 3.06
CA ILE A 241 -15.25 -6.30 3.07
C ILE A 241 -16.07 -5.85 4.27
N SER A 242 -17.20 -5.21 3.98
CA SER A 242 -18.24 -4.96 4.97
C SER A 242 -19.14 -6.19 5.09
N ILE A 243 -19.09 -6.86 6.24
CA ILE A 243 -19.90 -8.04 6.55
C ILE A 243 -21.05 -7.62 7.48
N PRO A 244 -22.32 -7.90 7.14
CA PRO A 244 -23.45 -7.60 8.02
C PRO A 244 -23.43 -8.48 9.28
N ASN A 245 -24.11 -8.03 10.33
CA ASN A 245 -24.12 -8.73 11.63
C ASN A 245 -24.78 -10.12 11.59
N ASP A 246 -25.71 -10.34 10.66
CA ASP A 246 -26.48 -11.59 10.55
C ASP A 246 -26.62 -11.99 9.08
N LEU A 247 -25.59 -12.66 8.56
CA LEU A 247 -25.53 -13.13 7.17
C LEU A 247 -26.69 -14.05 6.79
N LYS A 248 -27.36 -14.69 7.75
CA LYS A 248 -28.53 -15.54 7.48
C LYS A 248 -29.78 -14.74 7.14
N LYS A 249 -29.86 -13.48 7.58
CA LYS A 249 -30.96 -12.56 7.24
C LYS A 249 -30.60 -11.64 6.09
N ASP A 250 -29.33 -11.30 5.97
CA ASP A 250 -28.79 -10.40 4.95
C ASP A 250 -27.51 -11.02 4.37
N PRO A 251 -27.62 -11.85 3.31
CA PRO A 251 -26.49 -12.58 2.77
C PRO A 251 -25.65 -11.72 1.81
N PHE A 252 -25.69 -10.40 1.91
CA PHE A 252 -24.94 -9.50 1.05
C PHE A 252 -23.72 -8.95 1.78
N ILE A 253 -22.56 -9.05 1.14
CA ILE A 253 -21.37 -8.29 1.54
C ILE A 253 -21.13 -7.15 0.56
N THR A 254 -20.52 -6.07 1.05
CA THR A 254 -20.06 -4.97 0.19
C THR A 254 -18.54 -4.95 0.19
N TYR A 255 -17.93 -5.12 -0.98
CA TYR A 255 -16.50 -4.94 -1.18
C TYR A 255 -16.22 -3.51 -1.61
N THR A 256 -15.46 -2.74 -0.81
CA THR A 256 -15.12 -1.34 -1.08
C THR A 256 -13.62 -1.10 -1.07
N SER A 257 -13.09 -0.66 -2.21
CA SER A 257 -11.71 -0.22 -2.40
C SER A 257 -11.66 0.99 -3.33
N LYS A 258 -10.45 1.39 -3.75
CA LYS A 258 -10.26 2.41 -4.79
C LYS A 258 -10.61 1.89 -6.20
N CYS A 259 -10.54 0.59 -6.41
CA CYS A 259 -10.67 -0.05 -7.72
C CYS A 259 -12.00 -0.79 -7.88
N LEU A 260 -12.62 -1.22 -6.78
CA LEU A 260 -13.81 -2.04 -6.76
C LEU A 260 -14.82 -1.52 -5.74
N ASN A 261 -16.08 -1.45 -6.14
CA ASN A 261 -17.20 -1.16 -5.26
C ASN A 261 -18.39 -2.01 -5.71
N ILE A 262 -18.56 -3.18 -5.10
CA ILE A 262 -19.58 -4.16 -5.51
C ILE A 262 -20.25 -4.80 -4.30
N ASP A 263 -21.55 -5.05 -4.45
CA ASP A 263 -22.33 -5.88 -3.55
C ASP A 263 -22.39 -7.31 -4.10
N ILE A 264 -22.19 -8.30 -3.23
CA ILE A 264 -22.10 -9.71 -3.61
C ILE A 264 -23.01 -10.52 -2.69
N ASP A 265 -23.88 -11.32 -3.30
CA ASP A 265 -24.66 -12.33 -2.61
C ASP A 265 -23.76 -13.54 -2.25
N VAL A 266 -23.56 -13.76 -0.96
CA VAL A 266 -22.77 -14.86 -0.41
C VAL A 266 -23.66 -15.97 0.15
N SER A 267 -24.93 -16.04 -0.25
CA SER A 267 -25.84 -17.12 0.13
C SER A 267 -25.20 -18.48 -0.16
N GLY A 268 -25.15 -19.36 0.85
CA GLY A 268 -24.48 -20.66 0.77
C GLY A 268 -22.99 -20.64 1.09
N TYR A 269 -22.37 -19.47 1.33
CA TYR A 269 -20.98 -19.30 1.74
C TYR A 269 -20.85 -18.54 3.07
N GLU A 270 -21.94 -18.34 3.80
CA GLU A 270 -21.98 -17.57 5.05
C GLU A 270 -21.03 -18.15 6.10
N TYR A 271 -20.94 -19.48 6.15
CA TYR A 271 -20.03 -20.18 7.06
C TYR A 271 -18.55 -19.93 6.73
N VAL A 272 -18.19 -19.62 5.48
CA VAL A 272 -16.80 -19.27 5.14
C VAL A 272 -16.44 -17.91 5.70
N LEU A 273 -17.37 -16.95 5.61
CA LEU A 273 -17.18 -15.64 6.23
C LEU A 273 -17.15 -15.72 7.76
N ASP A 274 -18.02 -16.54 8.36
CA ASP A 274 -17.96 -16.82 9.80
C ASP A 274 -16.59 -17.40 10.18
N TYR A 275 -16.04 -18.33 9.39
CA TYR A 275 -14.70 -18.89 9.62
C TYR A 275 -13.62 -17.80 9.66
N PHE A 276 -13.56 -16.93 8.66
CA PHE A 276 -12.60 -15.83 8.64
C PHE A 276 -12.80 -14.83 9.77
N LYS A 277 -14.06 -14.55 10.14
CA LYS A 277 -14.39 -13.67 11.26
C LYS A 277 -13.80 -14.20 12.58
N HIS A 278 -13.99 -15.48 12.88
CA HIS A 278 -13.40 -16.09 14.08
C HIS A 278 -11.87 -16.06 14.06
N LEU A 279 -11.25 -16.28 12.90
CA LEU A 279 -9.80 -16.20 12.75
C LEU A 279 -9.26 -14.79 13.04
N ASN A 280 -9.94 -13.76 12.51
CA ASN A 280 -9.58 -12.36 12.73
C ASN A 280 -9.82 -11.91 14.17
N GLU A 281 -10.96 -12.30 14.77
CA GLU A 281 -11.29 -12.01 16.17
C GLU A 281 -10.25 -12.60 17.13
N LEU A 282 -9.86 -13.87 16.94
CA LEU A 282 -8.80 -14.48 17.74
C LEU A 282 -7.45 -13.79 17.57
N TYR A 283 -7.10 -13.39 16.34
CA TYR A 283 -5.86 -12.64 16.11
C TYR A 283 -5.84 -11.36 16.94
N HIS A 284 -6.88 -10.55 16.86
CA HIS A 284 -6.97 -9.30 17.61
C HIS A 284 -7.01 -9.52 19.13
N GLU A 285 -7.79 -10.51 19.60
CA GLU A 285 -7.85 -10.91 21.02
C GLU A 285 -6.45 -11.25 21.55
N PHE A 286 -5.71 -12.10 20.84
CA PHE A 286 -4.39 -12.54 21.28
C PHE A 286 -3.32 -11.46 21.12
N MET A 287 -3.35 -10.67 20.04
CA MET A 287 -2.40 -9.57 19.84
C MET A 287 -2.52 -8.51 20.94
N GLU A 288 -3.73 -8.15 21.36
CA GLU A 288 -3.90 -7.22 22.49
C GLU A 288 -3.53 -7.87 23.82
N LYS A 289 -4.03 -9.09 24.09
CA LYS A 289 -3.75 -9.77 25.36
C LYS A 289 -2.24 -9.98 25.61
N TYR A 290 -1.47 -10.27 24.56
CA TYR A 290 -0.05 -10.60 24.65
C TYR A 290 0.89 -9.46 24.24
N LYS A 291 0.36 -8.26 24.04
CA LYS A 291 1.12 -7.08 23.63
C LYS A 291 2.40 -6.91 24.48
N PRO A 292 3.54 -6.55 23.87
CA PRO A 292 4.78 -6.36 24.60
C PRO A 292 4.62 -5.28 25.67
N LEU A 293 5.18 -5.55 26.86
CA LEU A 293 5.31 -4.56 27.92
C LEU A 293 6.46 -3.58 27.58
N PRO A 294 6.46 -2.37 28.16
CA PRO A 294 7.55 -1.40 27.94
C PRO A 294 8.95 -1.98 28.20
N GLU A 295 9.09 -2.83 29.22
CA GLU A 295 10.36 -3.47 29.57
C GLU A 295 10.90 -4.37 28.45
N HIS A 296 10.01 -4.99 27.66
CA HIS A 296 10.42 -5.80 26.50
C HIS A 296 11.00 -4.93 25.38
N ILE A 297 10.53 -3.69 25.25
CA ILE A 297 10.99 -2.73 24.25
C ILE A 297 12.35 -2.17 24.68
N GLU A 298 12.50 -1.80 25.95
CA GLU A 298 13.75 -1.29 26.53
C GLU A 298 14.90 -2.31 26.45
N GLN A 299 14.59 -3.60 26.56
CA GLN A 299 15.58 -4.69 26.50
C GLN A 299 15.90 -5.13 25.06
N ALA A 300 15.17 -4.65 24.05
CA ALA A 300 15.43 -5.03 22.66
C ALA A 300 16.71 -4.36 22.14
N PRO A 301 17.61 -5.07 21.41
CA PRO A 301 18.88 -4.53 20.94
C PRO A 301 18.79 -3.25 20.10
N ASN A 302 17.65 -3.01 19.47
CA ASN A 302 17.35 -1.85 18.64
C ASN A 302 16.15 -1.04 19.16
N GLY A 303 15.72 -1.28 20.41
CA GLY A 303 14.53 -0.64 20.97
C GLY A 303 13.23 -1.00 20.25
N ALA A 304 13.21 -2.08 19.45
CA ALA A 304 12.06 -2.48 18.66
C ALA A 304 11.74 -3.97 18.81
N VAL A 305 10.45 -4.27 18.87
CA VAL A 305 9.95 -5.64 18.98
C VAL A 305 9.22 -6.02 17.70
N GLN A 306 9.43 -7.23 17.22
CA GLN A 306 8.69 -7.72 16.07
C GLN A 306 7.18 -7.82 16.39
N TYR A 307 6.36 -7.14 15.60
CA TYR A 307 4.92 -7.06 15.78
C TYR A 307 4.21 -8.29 15.20
N LYS A 308 4.41 -9.45 15.84
CA LYS A 308 3.77 -10.73 15.50
C LYS A 308 3.38 -11.48 16.76
N LEU A 309 2.30 -12.27 16.68
CA LEU A 309 1.77 -12.99 17.83
C LEU A 309 2.79 -13.96 18.44
N GLU A 310 3.58 -14.66 17.62
CA GLU A 310 4.66 -15.53 18.11
C GLU A 310 5.68 -14.78 18.93
N SER A 311 6.10 -13.61 18.44
CA SER A 311 7.08 -12.76 19.11
C SER A 311 6.52 -12.28 20.46
N PHE A 312 5.24 -11.91 20.50
CA PHE A 312 4.55 -11.48 21.71
C PHE A 312 4.48 -12.62 22.75
N LEU A 313 4.07 -13.81 22.31
CA LEU A 313 4.02 -15.00 23.15
C LEU A 313 5.40 -15.40 23.69
N ARG A 314 6.46 -15.30 22.87
CA ARG A 314 7.84 -15.57 23.28
C ARG A 314 8.33 -14.61 24.36
N LEU A 315 8.10 -13.31 24.20
CA LEU A 315 8.49 -12.30 25.18
C LEU A 315 7.78 -12.49 26.52
N GLN A 316 6.50 -12.84 26.47
CA GLN A 316 5.69 -13.10 27.66
C GLN A 316 5.96 -14.49 28.29
N ASN A 317 6.81 -15.32 27.65
CA ASN A 317 7.05 -16.72 28.02
C ASN A 317 5.74 -17.54 28.15
N LYS A 318 4.83 -17.37 27.18
CA LYS A 318 3.50 -18.02 27.14
C LYS A 318 3.38 -18.94 25.93
N TYR A 319 2.84 -20.13 26.15
CA TYR A 319 2.50 -21.09 25.07
C TYR A 319 3.65 -21.38 24.10
N ILE A 320 4.90 -21.37 24.58
CA ILE A 320 6.10 -21.56 23.76
C ILE A 320 6.06 -22.86 22.99
N ASP A 321 5.54 -23.92 23.61
CA ASP A 321 5.38 -25.23 22.99
C ASP A 321 4.43 -25.22 21.77
N ILE A 322 3.43 -24.33 21.76
CA ILE A 322 2.52 -24.13 20.63
C ILE A 322 3.25 -23.35 19.53
N VAL A 323 3.97 -22.29 19.90
CA VAL A 323 4.74 -21.48 18.95
C VAL A 323 5.81 -22.32 18.27
N ASP A 324 6.52 -23.17 19.01
CA ASP A 324 7.56 -24.03 18.45
C ASP A 324 6.98 -25.12 17.51
N LYS A 325 5.74 -25.56 17.78
CA LYS A 325 5.10 -26.61 16.99
C LYS A 325 4.37 -26.09 15.75
N TYR A 326 3.71 -24.93 15.85
CA TYR A 326 2.81 -24.41 14.83
C TYR A 326 3.11 -22.98 14.36
N GLY A 327 3.93 -22.25 15.11
CA GLY A 327 4.42 -20.94 14.69
C GLY A 327 5.39 -21.06 13.52
N ASP A 328 5.70 -19.94 12.88
CA ASP A 328 6.74 -19.93 11.88
C ASP A 328 8.08 -20.06 12.60
N SER A 329 9.01 -20.84 12.03
CA SER A 329 10.36 -20.95 12.57
C SER A 329 10.93 -19.55 12.75
N ALA A 330 11.24 -19.17 13.99
CA ALA A 330 11.97 -17.95 14.26
C ALA A 330 13.30 -18.03 13.51
N PHE A 331 13.55 -17.05 12.64
CA PHE A 331 14.91 -16.75 12.19
C PHE A 331 15.70 -16.15 13.35
#